data_AF-A0A316R2Q0-F1
#
_entry.id   AF-A0A316R2Q0-F1
#
_cell.length_a   1.000
_cell.length_b   1.000
_cell.length_c   1.000
_cell.angle_alpha   90.00
_cell.angle_beta   90.00
_cell.angle_gamma   90.00
#
_symmetry.space_group_name_H-M   'P 1'
#
loop_
_entity.id
_entity.type
_entity.pdbx_description
1 polymer ?
#
loop_
_entity_poly.entity_id
_entity_poly.type
_entity_poly.pdbx_seq_one_letter_code
_entity_poly.pdbx_strand_id
1 'polypeptide(L)'
;DDVEFVWLRTKVRKQSYSYEYSFDGKNYTEIPGTLDAAVLSDDYVLQSYGGFFTGAFVGMACVDYSGYDQTAEFRSFDYKELD
;
A
#
# COMPACT_ATOMS: atom_id res chain seq x y z
N ASP A 1 -4.74 -14.17 22.54
CA ASP A 1 -5.36 -13.76 21.27
C ASP A 1 -4.31 -13.85 20.18
N ASP A 2 -4.34 -14.93 19.40
CA ASP A 2 -3.44 -15.12 18.27
C ASP A 2 -4.07 -14.45 17.04
N VAL A 3 -3.33 -13.50 16.45
CA VAL A 3 -3.67 -12.88 15.18
C VAL A 3 -2.96 -13.65 14.09
N GLU A 4 -3.73 -14.44 13.32
CA GLU A 4 -3.19 -15.26 12.23
C GLU A 4 -2.88 -14.43 10.98
N PHE A 5 -3.74 -13.46 10.66
CA PHE A 5 -3.59 -12.56 9.51
C PHE A 5 -3.72 -11.10 9.91
N VAL A 6 -2.88 -10.25 9.32
CA VAL A 6 -3.03 -8.80 9.37
C VAL A 6 -3.59 -8.33 8.04
N TRP A 7 -4.70 -7.60 8.09
CA TRP A 7 -5.37 -7.06 6.91
C TRP A 7 -4.88 -5.64 6.69
N LEU A 8 -4.41 -5.34 5.48
CA LEU A 8 -3.90 -4.02 5.10
C LEU A 8 -4.77 -3.43 4.00
N ARG A 9 -5.10 -2.14 4.10
CA ARG A 9 -5.89 -1.44 3.08
C ARG A 9 -5.36 -0.04 2.84
N THR A 10 -5.35 0.35 1.57
CA THR A 10 -5.10 1.73 1.13
C THR A 10 -6.40 2.36 0.67
N LYS A 11 -6.70 3.58 1.13
CA LYS A 11 -7.83 4.38 0.65
C LYS A 11 -7.31 5.52 -0.22
N VAL A 12 -7.41 5.37 -1.54
CA VAL A 12 -7.02 6.42 -2.48
C VAL A 12 -8.21 7.35 -2.76
N ARG A 13 -8.01 8.66 -2.67
CA ARG A 13 -9.01 9.72 -2.81
C ARG A 13 -8.47 10.84 -3.68
N LYS A 14 -8.34 10.55 -4.98
CA LYS A 14 -7.88 11.46 -6.04
C LYS A 14 -6.53 12.15 -5.75
N GLN A 15 -6.53 13.16 -4.87
CA GLN A 15 -5.36 13.94 -4.49
C GLN A 15 -4.58 13.34 -3.31
N SER A 16 -5.21 12.51 -2.49
CA SER A 16 -4.55 11.95 -1.31
C SER A 16 -4.84 10.47 -1.13
N TYR A 17 -4.07 9.83 -0.26
CA TYR A 17 -4.34 8.48 0.20
C TYR A 17 -3.95 8.29 1.67
N SER A 18 -4.58 7.32 2.33
CA SER A 18 -4.26 6.89 3.68
C SER A 18 -4.24 5.37 3.79
N TYR A 19 -3.65 4.86 4.86
CA TYR A 19 -3.60 3.43 5.16
C TYR A 19 -4.42 3.10 6.40
N GLU A 20 -5.01 1.92 6.40
CA GLU A 20 -5.67 1.33 7.57
C GLU A 20 -5.34 -0.16 7.66
N TYR A 21 -5.38 -0.68 8.88
CA TYR A 21 -5.13 -2.10 9.15
C TYR A 21 -6.21 -2.70 10.04
N SER A 22 -6.32 -4.03 10.03
CA SER A 22 -7.22 -4.77 10.90
C SER A 22 -6.60 -6.10 11.34
N PHE A 23 -6.92 -6.53 12.55
CA PHE A 23 -6.54 -7.85 13.08
C PHE A 23 -7.66 -8.90 12.98
N ASP A 24 -8.88 -8.48 12.62
CA ASP A 24 -10.05 -9.36 12.47
C ASP A 24 -10.69 -9.31 11.07
N GLY A 25 -10.14 -8.47 10.19
CA GLY A 25 -10.61 -8.25 8.82
C GLY A 25 -11.91 -7.45 8.72
N LYS A 26 -12.46 -6.99 9.85
CA LYS A 26 -13.77 -6.31 9.94
C LYS A 26 -13.62 -4.89 10.48
N ASN A 27 -12.93 -4.73 11.60
CA ASN A 27 -12.72 -3.46 12.28
C ASN A 27 -11.36 -2.90 11.85
N TYR A 28 -11.39 -1.82 11.07
CA TYR A 28 -10.19 -1.18 10.56
C TYR A 28 -9.81 0.03 11.42
N THR A 29 -8.53 0.12 11.74
CA THR A 29 -7.91 1.25 12.42
C THR A 29 -7.09 2.04 11.41
N GLU A 30 -7.39 3.32 11.27
CA GLU A 30 -6.66 4.22 10.38
C GLU A 30 -5.30 4.59 10.98
N ILE A 31 -4.25 4.51 10.16
CA ILE A 31 -2.91 4.96 10.54
C ILE A 31 -2.89 6.48 10.43
N PRO A 32 -2.48 7.22 11.48
CA PRO A 32 -2.41 8.68 11.43
C PRO A 32 -1.48 9.16 10.31
N GLY A 33 -2.02 9.97 9.41
CA GLY A 33 -1.27 10.59 8.31
C GLY A 33 -2.01 10.48 6.99
N THR A 34 -2.08 11.60 6.27
CA THR A 34 -2.61 11.67 4.91
C THR A 34 -1.45 11.96 3.97
N LEU A 35 -1.31 11.15 2.93
CA LEU A 35 -0.22 11.24 1.96
C LEU A 35 -0.73 11.89 0.68
N ASP A 36 0.13 12.69 0.04
CA ASP A 36 -0.16 13.31 -1.25
C ASP A 36 0.05 12.29 -2.38
N ALA A 37 -1.02 12.02 -3.14
CA ALA A 37 -0.98 11.06 -4.24
C ALA A 37 -0.15 11.57 -5.42
N ALA A 38 0.01 12.88 -5.57
CA ALA A 38 0.80 13.47 -6.66
C ALA A 38 2.29 13.09 -6.56
N VAL A 39 2.78 12.74 -5.35
CA VAL A 39 4.16 12.28 -5.15
C VAL A 39 4.46 10.99 -5.96
N LEU A 40 3.42 10.21 -6.28
CA LEU A 40 3.53 8.97 -7.05
C LEU A 40 3.27 9.18 -8.56
N SER A 41 3.28 10.41 -9.05
CA SER A 41 3.05 10.73 -10.47
C SER A 41 4.33 10.93 -11.28
N ASP A 42 4.20 10.80 -12.60
CA ASP A 42 5.29 11.07 -13.54
C ASP A 42 5.79 12.53 -13.42
N ASP A 43 4.88 13.51 -13.27
CA ASP A 43 5.22 14.92 -13.11
C ASP A 43 6.10 15.19 -11.87
N TYR A 44 5.87 14.45 -10.79
CA TYR A 44 6.68 14.59 -9.58
C TYR A 44 8.04 13.91 -9.75
N VAL A 45 8.08 12.70 -10.31
CA VAL A 45 9.31 11.94 -10.52
C VAL A 45 10.27 12.64 -11.50
N LEU A 46 9.74 13.30 -12.54
CA LEU A 46 10.51 14.08 -13.52
C LEU A 46 11.42 15.14 -12.86
N GLN A 47 11.02 15.69 -11.72
CA GLN A 47 11.80 16.72 -11.02
C GLN A 47 13.14 16.19 -10.51
N SER A 48 13.25 14.88 -10.31
CA SER A 48 14.42 14.24 -9.70
C SER A 48 15.09 13.18 -10.60
N TYR A 49 14.40 12.65 -11.61
CA TYR A 49 14.89 11.55 -12.43
C TYR A 49 14.56 11.73 -13.92
N GLY A 50 15.43 11.23 -14.80
CA GLY A 50 15.30 11.35 -16.27
C GLY A 50 14.30 10.40 -16.94
N GLY A 51 13.62 9.52 -16.19
CA GLY A 51 12.62 8.58 -16.71
C GLY A 51 11.33 8.61 -15.89
N PHE A 52 10.18 8.81 -16.54
CA PHE A 52 8.89 9.16 -15.92
C PHE A 52 7.70 8.63 -16.75
N PHE A 53 7.70 7.35 -17.12
CA PHE A 53 6.75 6.81 -18.11
C PHE A 53 5.91 5.65 -17.58
N THR A 54 5.62 5.61 -16.28
CA THR A 54 4.94 4.45 -15.65
C THR A 54 3.67 4.88 -14.95
N GLY A 55 3.80 5.36 -13.71
CA GLY A 55 2.69 5.73 -12.85
C GLY A 55 2.59 4.86 -11.60
N ALA A 56 1.61 5.19 -10.76
CA ALA A 56 1.43 4.57 -9.46
C ALA A 56 0.87 3.13 -9.56
N PHE A 57 1.40 2.24 -8.73
CA PHE A 57 0.90 0.88 -8.53
C PHE A 57 0.60 0.63 -7.05
N VAL A 58 -0.29 -0.32 -6.79
CA VAL A 58 -0.53 -0.91 -5.47
C VAL A 58 -0.28 -2.41 -5.57
N GLY A 59 0.36 -3.01 -4.56
CA GLY A 59 0.74 -4.41 -4.59
C GLY A 59 1.16 -4.95 -3.23
N MET A 60 1.62 -6.20 -3.24
CA MET A 60 2.11 -6.92 -2.07
C MET A 60 3.60 -7.21 -2.25
N ALA A 61 4.37 -7.10 -1.18
CA ALA A 61 5.80 -7.35 -1.22
C ALA A 61 6.25 -8.09 0.04
N CYS A 62 7.17 -9.04 -0.14
CA CYS A 62 7.94 -9.67 0.93
C CYS A 62 9.40 -9.33 0.68
N VAL A 63 10.08 -8.79 1.69
CA VAL A 63 11.48 -8.38 1.60
C VAL A 63 12.23 -8.96 2.78
N ASP A 64 13.19 -9.84 2.51
CA ASP A 64 14.08 -10.43 3.51
C ASP A 64 15.54 -10.04 3.22
N TYR A 65 16.09 -9.13 4.03
CA TYR A 65 17.50 -8.74 3.96
C TYR A 65 18.44 -9.68 4.73
N SER A 66 17.90 -10.58 5.55
CA SER A 66 18.70 -11.51 6.35
C SER A 66 19.17 -12.73 5.56
N GLY A 67 18.50 -13.03 4.44
CA GLY A 67 18.85 -14.15 3.57
C GLY A 67 18.37 -15.51 4.08
N TYR A 68 17.45 -15.53 5.06
CA TYR A 68 16.88 -16.76 5.64
C TYR A 68 15.60 -17.23 4.92
N ASP A 69 15.36 -16.73 3.70
CA ASP A 69 14.25 -17.11 2.82
C ASP A 69 12.88 -17.05 3.54
N GLN A 70 12.69 -15.99 4.33
CA GLN A 70 11.46 -15.82 5.10
C GLN A 70 10.27 -15.63 4.16
N THR A 71 9.21 -16.40 4.42
CA THR A 71 8.01 -16.42 3.58
C THR A 71 6.90 -15.57 4.19
N ALA A 72 6.30 -14.70 3.39
CA ALA A 72 5.01 -14.08 3.70
C ALA A 72 3.91 -14.70 2.85
N GLU A 73 2.85 -15.18 3.49
CA GLU A 73 1.66 -15.69 2.81
C GLU A 73 0.60 -14.57 2.68
N PHE A 74 0.20 -14.29 1.44
CA PHE A 74 -0.85 -13.32 1.16
C PHE A 74 -2.13 -14.05 0.74
N ARG A 75 -3.14 -13.99 1.61
CA ARG A 75 -4.41 -14.72 1.41
C ARG A 75 -5.25 -14.20 0.24
N SER A 76 -5.32 -12.88 0.06
CA SER A 76 -6.13 -12.25 -0.98
C SER A 76 -5.62 -10.84 -1.29
N PHE A 77 -6.03 -10.31 -2.44
CA PHE A 77 -5.78 -8.94 -2.86
C PHE A 77 -7.03 -8.38 -3.53
N ASP A 78 -7.67 -7.41 -2.85
CA ASP A 78 -8.89 -6.77 -3.34
C ASP A 78 -8.59 -5.38 -3.90
N TYR A 79 -9.03 -5.12 -5.12
CA TYR A 79 -9.02 -3.80 -5.74
C TYR A 79 -10.45 -3.37 -6.06
N LYS A 80 -10.88 -2.23 -5.49
CA LYS A 80 -12.22 -1.70 -5.66
C LYS A 80 -12.19 -0.19 -5.88
N GLU A 81 -12.62 0.23 -7.06
CA GLU A 81 -12.84 1.65 -7.38
C GLU A 81 -14.08 2.20 -6.66
N LEU A 82 -14.14 3.52 -6.53
CA LEU A 82 -15.34 4.23 -6.07
C LEU A 82 -16.03 4.84 -7.28
N ASP A 83 -17.35 4.73 -7.33
CA ASP A 83 -18.20 5.35 -8.36
C ASP A 83 -18.15 6.90 -8.29
#